data_AF-A0A803KXP4-F1
#
_entry.id   AF-A0A803KXP4-F1
#
_cell.length_a   1.000
_cell.length_b   1.000
_cell.length_c   1.000
_cell.angle_alpha   90.00
_cell.angle_beta   90.00
_cell.angle_gamma   90.00
#
_symmetry.space_group_name_H-M   'P 1'
#
loop_
_entity.id
_entity.type
_entity.pdbx_description
1 polymer ?
#
loop_
_entity_poly.entity_id
_entity_poly.type
_entity_poly.pdbx_seq_one_letter_code
_entity_poly.pdbx_strand_id
1 'polypeptide(L)'
;MLASHSLSSTPSSSALTIPPKSALLAKSSFHGLRLPSINPSSSLRLRAQASPSSTVVMMAKREEELKELRAKSNEELNEEILQLKGELFMLRLQRSARENFKPSDFGRMRKRVARMLTVKREREIEQGVGKRLSRKLDKEWKRSIVVRPPPSLKKLQEEKAAAEAEKS
;
A
#
# COMPACT_ATOMS: atom_id res chain seq x y z
N MET A 1 75.79 -26.72 -17.37
CA MET A 1 75.60 -25.48 -16.60
C MET A 1 74.19 -25.47 -16.03
N LEU A 2 74.11 -25.33 -14.71
CA LEU A 2 73.08 -24.71 -13.85
C LEU A 2 71.59 -25.13 -13.96
N ALA A 3 71.08 -25.57 -12.80
CA ALA A 3 69.69 -25.73 -12.42
C ALA A 3 68.99 -24.37 -12.16
N SER A 4 67.64 -24.32 -12.23
CA SER A 4 66.79 -23.66 -11.22
C SER A 4 65.29 -23.77 -11.55
N HIS A 5 64.50 -23.78 -10.47
CA HIS A 5 63.10 -24.17 -10.30
C HIS A 5 62.09 -23.04 -10.58
N SER A 6 60.79 -23.37 -10.76
CA SER A 6 59.67 -22.70 -10.06
C SER A 6 58.30 -23.35 -10.33
N LEU A 7 57.38 -23.10 -9.40
CA LEU A 7 56.21 -23.89 -8.97
C LEU A 7 54.86 -23.31 -9.43
N SER A 8 53.78 -24.04 -9.07
CA SER A 8 52.36 -23.64 -8.92
C SER A 8 51.47 -23.75 -10.17
N SER A 9 50.15 -24.01 -10.15
CA SER A 9 49.16 -24.59 -9.21
C SER A 9 47.80 -24.53 -9.96
N THR A 10 47.09 -25.66 -10.11
CA THR A 10 45.62 -25.95 -10.07
C THR A 10 44.53 -24.91 -10.51
N PRO A 11 43.22 -25.26 -10.64
CA PRO A 11 42.54 -26.48 -11.15
C PRO A 11 41.34 -26.21 -12.11
N SER A 12 40.95 -27.27 -12.83
CA SER A 12 39.57 -27.76 -13.12
C SER A 12 38.40 -26.77 -13.16
N SER A 13 37.88 -26.49 -14.37
CA SER A 13 36.58 -25.84 -14.57
C SER A 13 35.49 -26.89 -14.75
N SER A 14 34.77 -27.22 -13.68
CA SER A 14 33.61 -28.12 -13.72
C SER A 14 32.33 -27.28 -13.83
N ALA A 15 31.66 -27.37 -14.98
CA ALA A 15 30.35 -26.75 -15.21
C ALA A 15 29.28 -27.36 -14.29
N LEU A 16 28.69 -26.55 -13.42
CA LEU A 16 27.56 -26.96 -12.57
C LEU A 16 26.25 -26.42 -13.14
N THR A 17 25.49 -27.32 -13.77
CA THR A 17 24.07 -27.15 -14.08
C THR A 17 23.30 -27.02 -12.77
N ILE A 18 22.62 -25.88 -12.56
CA ILE A 18 21.80 -25.62 -11.38
C ILE A 18 20.44 -26.31 -11.57
N PRO A 19 20.05 -27.31 -10.77
CA PRO A 19 18.69 -27.85 -10.82
C PRO A 19 17.69 -26.90 -10.16
N PRO A 20 16.42 -26.84 -10.62
CA PRO A 20 15.40 -26.04 -9.95
C PRO A 20 15.14 -26.61 -8.56
N LYS A 21 15.16 -25.72 -7.55
CA LYS A 21 14.81 -26.06 -6.15
C LYS A 21 13.34 -26.47 -6.07
N SER A 22 13.05 -27.73 -6.31
CA SER A 22 11.80 -28.36 -5.93
C SER A 22 11.79 -28.61 -4.43
N ALA A 23 10.73 -28.13 -3.78
CA ALA A 23 10.26 -28.51 -2.44
C ALA A 23 11.21 -28.25 -1.26
N LEU A 24 11.12 -27.03 -0.72
CA LEU A 24 11.39 -26.84 0.71
C LEU A 24 10.30 -27.60 1.50
N LEU A 25 10.58 -28.86 1.88
CA LEU A 25 9.83 -29.53 2.95
C LEU A 25 10.01 -28.69 4.22
N ALA A 26 8.95 -27.98 4.62
CA ALA A 26 8.86 -27.38 5.94
C ALA A 26 8.99 -28.49 6.98
N LYS A 27 10.15 -28.59 7.64
CA LYS A 27 10.38 -29.48 8.77
C LYS A 27 9.61 -28.92 9.97
N SER A 28 8.34 -29.30 10.09
CA SER A 28 7.52 -29.03 11.27
C SER A 28 7.81 -30.07 12.35
N SER A 29 8.06 -29.63 13.60
CA SER A 29 8.17 -30.48 14.80
C SER A 29 6.82 -31.04 15.30
N PHE A 30 5.75 -30.86 14.53
CA PHE A 30 4.41 -31.25 14.94
C PHE A 30 4.17 -32.74 14.66
N HIS A 31 3.98 -33.52 15.73
CA HIS A 31 3.79 -34.99 15.70
C HIS A 31 2.31 -35.41 15.57
N GLY A 32 1.43 -34.51 15.10
CA GLY A 32 0.02 -34.83 14.88
C GLY A 32 -0.24 -35.56 13.54
N LEU A 33 -1.46 -36.08 13.38
CA LEU A 33 -1.90 -36.76 12.16
C LEU A 33 -1.79 -35.83 10.95
N ARG A 34 -0.87 -36.16 10.03
CA ARG A 34 -0.75 -35.49 8.72
C ARG A 34 -1.90 -35.95 7.83
N LEU A 35 -2.88 -35.10 7.61
CA LEU A 35 -3.79 -35.27 6.48
C LEU A 35 -3.02 -34.99 5.18
N PRO A 36 -3.04 -35.89 4.19
CA PRO A 36 -2.37 -35.65 2.92
C PRO A 36 -2.96 -34.40 2.27
N SER A 37 -2.11 -33.40 1.98
CA SER A 37 -2.54 -32.26 1.18
C SER A 37 -2.83 -32.76 -0.23
N ILE A 38 -4.11 -32.91 -0.56
CA ILE A 38 -4.55 -32.90 -1.95
C ILE A 38 -4.11 -31.53 -2.48
N ASN A 39 -3.04 -31.51 -3.27
CA ASN A 39 -2.71 -30.35 -4.07
C ASN A 39 -3.72 -30.34 -5.22
N PRO A 40 -4.74 -29.45 -5.25
CA PRO A 40 -5.44 -29.20 -6.49
C PRO A 40 -4.41 -28.55 -7.41
N SER A 41 -3.87 -29.34 -8.33
CA SER A 41 -3.13 -28.85 -9.48
C SER A 41 -3.97 -27.74 -10.12
N SER A 42 -3.45 -26.52 -10.03
CA SER A 42 -3.51 -25.50 -11.07
C SER A 42 -4.66 -25.65 -12.06
N SER A 43 -5.90 -25.41 -11.62
CA SER A 43 -6.95 -25.01 -12.54
C SER A 43 -6.55 -23.64 -13.06
N LEU A 44 -5.96 -23.61 -14.26
CA LEU A 44 -5.80 -22.41 -15.07
C LEU A 44 -7.15 -21.72 -15.16
N ARG A 45 -7.42 -20.76 -14.26
CA ARG A 45 -8.49 -19.80 -14.49
C ARG A 45 -8.05 -19.00 -15.71
N LEU A 46 -8.65 -19.27 -16.87
CA LEU A 46 -8.64 -18.31 -17.96
C LEU A 46 -9.21 -17.01 -17.38
N ARG A 47 -8.32 -16.06 -17.14
CA ARG A 47 -8.68 -14.71 -16.72
C ARG A 47 -9.50 -14.13 -17.86
N ALA A 48 -10.80 -13.94 -17.63
CA ALA A 48 -11.65 -13.19 -18.54
C ALA A 48 -10.94 -11.87 -18.86
N GLN A 49 -10.57 -11.68 -20.14
CA GLN A 49 -9.89 -10.50 -20.63
C GLN A 49 -10.82 -9.31 -20.39
N ALA A 50 -10.53 -8.51 -19.36
CA ALA A 50 -11.27 -7.28 -19.13
C ALA A 50 -11.13 -6.41 -20.38
N SER A 51 -12.24 -5.87 -20.89
CA SER A 51 -12.24 -5.09 -22.12
C SER A 51 -11.29 -3.88 -22.00
N PRO A 52 -10.50 -3.57 -23.04
CA PRO A 52 -9.46 -2.53 -22.97
C PRO A 52 -10.03 -1.15 -22.64
N SER A 53 -11.26 -0.88 -23.09
CA SER A 53 -11.98 0.39 -22.82
C SER A 53 -12.13 0.69 -21.32
N SER A 54 -12.49 -0.32 -20.50
CA SER A 54 -12.61 -0.16 -19.04
C SER A 54 -11.27 0.20 -18.38
N THR A 55 -10.17 -0.40 -18.84
CA THR A 55 -8.84 -0.17 -18.29
C THR A 55 -8.35 1.24 -18.59
N VAL A 56 -8.58 1.74 -19.82
CA VAL A 56 -8.19 3.09 -20.24
C VAL A 56 -8.92 4.16 -19.42
N VAL A 57 -10.23 4.03 -19.20
CA VAL A 57 -11.00 4.98 -18.37
C VAL A 57 -10.49 5.02 -16.92
N MET A 58 -10.08 3.88 -16.35
CA MET A 58 -9.49 3.83 -15.02
C MET A 58 -8.09 4.46 -14.96
N MET A 59 -7.33 4.47 -16.07
CA MET A 59 -6.03 5.16 -16.14
C MET A 59 -6.22 6.68 -16.18
N ALA A 60 -7.15 7.19 -16.98
CA ALA A 60 -7.43 8.63 -17.07
C ALA A 60 -7.75 9.25 -15.70
N LYS A 61 -8.70 8.66 -14.94
CA LYS A 61 -9.04 9.14 -13.59
C LYS A 61 -7.86 9.11 -12.62
N ARG A 62 -6.99 8.09 -12.74
CA ARG A 62 -5.77 7.99 -11.90
C ARG A 62 -4.81 9.13 -12.21
N GLU A 63 -4.63 9.44 -13.50
CA GLU A 63 -3.71 10.48 -13.96
C GLU A 63 -4.19 11.88 -13.58
N GLU A 64 -5.49 12.15 -13.72
CA GLU A 64 -6.13 13.39 -13.26
C GLU A 64 -5.91 13.58 -11.76
N GLU A 65 -6.24 12.56 -10.94
CA GLU A 65 -6.01 12.61 -9.49
C GLU A 65 -4.53 12.86 -9.16
N LEU A 66 -3.58 12.28 -9.90
CA LEU A 66 -2.15 12.50 -9.66
C LEU A 66 -1.71 13.92 -10.02
N LYS A 67 -2.25 14.49 -11.11
CA LYS A 67 -1.99 15.89 -11.50
C LYS A 67 -2.50 16.85 -10.42
N GLU A 68 -3.71 16.62 -9.92
CA GLU A 68 -4.27 17.41 -8.81
C GLU A 68 -3.41 17.33 -7.54
N LEU A 69 -2.97 16.12 -7.17
CA LEU A 69 -2.16 15.93 -5.98
C LEU A 69 -0.78 16.61 -6.08
N ARG A 70 -0.21 16.68 -7.29
CA ARG A 70 1.05 17.39 -7.53
C ARG A 70 0.90 18.91 -7.49
N ALA A 71 -0.27 19.45 -7.82
CA ALA A 71 -0.56 20.88 -7.76
C ALA A 71 -0.76 21.41 -6.32
N LYS A 72 -1.26 20.57 -5.40
CA LYS A 72 -1.55 20.95 -4.01
C LYS A 72 -0.30 21.25 -3.18
N SER A 73 -0.44 22.13 -2.20
CA SER A 73 0.63 22.45 -1.23
C SER A 73 0.89 21.28 -0.26
N ASN A 74 2.04 21.28 0.43
CA ASN A 74 2.36 20.22 1.41
C ASN A 74 1.41 20.21 2.61
N GLU A 75 0.91 21.39 3.00
CA GLU A 75 -0.02 21.56 4.11
C GLU A 75 -1.40 21.00 3.77
N GLU A 76 -1.93 21.38 2.60
CA GLU A 76 -3.18 20.83 2.05
C GLU A 76 -3.12 19.30 1.93
N LEU A 77 -1.98 18.75 1.45
CA LEU A 77 -1.80 17.30 1.38
C LEU A 77 -1.87 16.65 2.77
N ASN A 78 -1.27 17.25 3.79
CA ASN A 78 -1.33 16.71 5.15
C ASN A 78 -2.76 16.76 5.71
N GLU A 79 -3.47 17.86 5.50
CA GLU A 79 -4.85 18.01 5.95
C GLU A 79 -5.78 17.01 5.26
N GLU A 80 -5.69 16.87 3.94
CA GLU A 80 -6.51 15.93 3.18
C GLU A 80 -6.19 14.46 3.55
N ILE A 81 -4.94 14.13 3.89
CA ILE A 81 -4.58 12.82 4.44
C ILE A 81 -5.33 12.57 5.76
N LEU A 82 -5.40 13.57 6.66
CA LEU A 82 -6.11 13.44 7.93
C LEU A 82 -7.61 13.29 7.74
N GLN A 83 -8.20 14.09 6.85
CA GLN A 83 -9.61 14.03 6.49
C GLN A 83 -9.99 12.65 5.95
N LEU A 84 -9.26 12.13 4.95
CA LEU A 84 -9.51 10.81 4.35
C LEU A 84 -9.35 9.67 5.37
N LYS A 85 -8.41 9.79 6.32
CA LYS A 85 -8.27 8.82 7.42
C LYS A 85 -9.46 8.86 8.39
N GLY A 86 -9.98 10.05 8.69
CA GLY A 86 -11.17 10.25 9.49
C GLY A 86 -12.42 9.66 8.84
N GLU A 87 -12.62 9.93 7.55
CA GLU A 87 -13.71 9.34 6.76
C GLU A 87 -13.59 7.81 6.69
N LEU A 88 -12.37 7.27 6.57
CA LEU A 88 -12.15 5.82 6.57
C LEU A 88 -12.48 5.19 7.93
N PHE A 89 -12.32 5.94 9.03
CA PHE A 89 -12.79 5.51 10.34
C PHE A 89 -14.33 5.48 10.39
N MET A 90 -15.02 6.46 9.82
CA MET A 90 -16.48 6.44 9.69
C MET A 90 -17.01 5.29 8.87
N LEU A 91 -16.41 5.02 7.71
CA LEU A 91 -16.78 3.84 6.91
C LEU A 91 -16.60 2.53 7.69
N ARG A 92 -15.59 2.44 8.56
CA ARG A 92 -15.42 1.27 9.43
C ARG A 92 -16.55 1.14 10.45
N LEU A 93 -16.99 2.25 11.04
CA LEU A 93 -18.12 2.27 11.97
C LEU A 93 -19.44 1.92 11.27
N GLN A 94 -19.70 2.52 10.10
CA GLN A 94 -20.87 2.23 9.26
C GLN A 94 -20.92 0.74 8.88
N ARG A 95 -19.77 0.16 8.53
CA ARG A 95 -19.64 -1.26 8.27
C ARG A 95 -19.94 -2.12 9.50
N SER A 96 -19.49 -1.74 10.69
CA SER A 96 -19.83 -2.48 11.92
C SER A 96 -21.30 -2.35 12.29
N ALA A 97 -21.92 -1.20 12.02
CA ALA A 97 -23.34 -0.98 12.21
C ALA A 97 -24.22 -1.75 11.22
N ARG A 98 -23.63 -2.42 10.22
CA ARG A 98 -24.31 -3.14 9.13
C ARG A 98 -25.23 -2.23 8.30
N GLU A 99 -24.93 -0.94 8.25
CA GLU A 99 -25.61 0.00 7.36
C GLU A 99 -25.13 -0.20 5.92
N ASN A 100 -25.93 0.20 4.93
CA ASN A 100 -25.58 0.10 3.52
C ASN A 100 -24.48 1.11 3.17
N PHE A 101 -23.28 0.63 2.83
CA PHE A 101 -22.16 1.44 2.37
C PHE A 101 -21.56 0.89 1.07
N LYS A 102 -20.72 1.67 0.39
CA LYS A 102 -20.02 1.25 -0.84
C LYS A 102 -18.66 0.59 -0.52
N PRO A 103 -18.47 -0.72 -0.76
CA PRO A 103 -17.21 -1.40 -0.43
C PRO A 103 -16.01 -0.91 -1.26
N SER A 104 -16.25 -0.39 -2.46
CA SER A 104 -15.24 0.22 -3.34
C SER A 104 -14.50 1.37 -2.67
N ASP A 105 -15.15 2.06 -1.74
CA ASP A 105 -14.70 3.33 -1.17
C ASP A 105 -13.53 3.09 -0.22
N PHE A 106 -13.54 1.97 0.52
CA PHE A 106 -12.38 1.50 1.29
C PHE A 106 -11.12 1.35 0.43
N GLY A 107 -11.27 0.84 -0.78
CA GLY A 107 -10.17 0.67 -1.73
C GLY A 107 -9.71 2.01 -2.28
N ARG A 108 -10.66 2.82 -2.76
CA ARG A 108 -10.40 4.15 -3.35
C ARG A 108 -9.68 5.06 -2.37
N MET A 109 -10.21 5.21 -1.15
CA MET A 109 -9.66 6.13 -0.15
C MET A 109 -8.27 5.71 0.33
N ARG A 110 -8.03 4.42 0.59
CA ARG A 110 -6.68 3.93 0.95
C ARG A 110 -5.67 4.18 -0.17
N LYS A 111 -6.06 3.92 -1.42
CA LYS A 111 -5.22 4.18 -2.59
C LYS A 111 -4.93 5.68 -2.74
N ARG A 112 -5.91 6.55 -2.49
CA ARG A 112 -5.73 8.01 -2.53
C ARG A 112 -4.72 8.49 -1.49
N VAL A 113 -4.86 8.06 -0.23
CA VAL A 113 -3.88 8.35 0.84
C VAL A 113 -2.48 7.84 0.48
N ALA A 114 -2.37 6.65 -0.10
CA ALA A 114 -1.08 6.11 -0.53
C ALA A 114 -0.41 7.00 -1.58
N ARG A 115 -1.15 7.46 -2.60
CA ARG A 115 -0.62 8.38 -3.63
C ARG A 115 -0.15 9.71 -3.05
N MET A 116 -0.91 10.29 -2.11
CA MET A 116 -0.52 11.53 -1.44
C MET A 116 0.79 11.38 -0.67
N LEU A 117 0.96 10.26 0.05
CA LEU A 117 2.20 9.96 0.76
C LEU A 117 3.37 9.74 -0.20
N THR A 118 3.12 9.15 -1.38
CA THR A 118 4.14 9.02 -2.43
C THR A 118 4.59 10.39 -2.93
N VAL A 119 3.66 11.28 -3.29
CA VAL A 119 3.99 12.65 -3.76
C VAL A 119 4.75 13.42 -2.68
N LYS A 120 4.33 13.33 -1.40
CA LYS A 120 5.07 13.95 -0.29
C LYS A 120 6.50 13.41 -0.19
N ARG A 121 6.67 12.09 -0.35
CA ARG A 121 7.99 11.45 -0.30
C ARG A 121 8.87 11.82 -1.49
N GLU A 122 8.30 11.96 -2.69
CA GLU A 122 9.01 12.45 -3.89
C GLU A 122 9.58 13.84 -3.63
N ARG A 123 8.76 14.77 -3.10
CA ARG A 123 9.20 16.13 -2.72
C ARG A 123 10.32 16.13 -1.66
N GLU A 124 10.23 15.26 -0.66
CA GLU A 124 11.32 15.10 0.34
C GLU A 124 12.63 14.62 -0.29
N ILE A 125 12.56 13.78 -1.33
CA ILE A 125 13.74 13.27 -2.04
C ILE A 125 14.36 14.38 -2.90
N GLU A 126 13.54 15.18 -3.58
CA GLU A 126 13.98 16.36 -4.35
C GLU A 126 14.70 17.39 -3.46
N GLN A 127 14.25 17.54 -2.21
CA GLN A 127 14.92 18.37 -1.19
C GLN A 127 16.22 17.75 -0.64
N GLY A 128 16.58 16.53 -1.04
CA GLY A 128 17.78 15.83 -0.56
C GLY A 128 17.66 15.23 0.84
N VAL A 129 16.45 15.05 1.37
CA VAL A 129 16.26 14.52 2.73
C VAL A 129 16.50 13.01 2.78
N GLY A 130 17.57 12.62 3.46
CA GLY A 130 17.90 11.21 3.70
C GLY A 130 16.82 10.42 4.45
N LYS A 131 16.82 9.10 4.29
CA LYS A 131 15.81 8.18 4.86
C LYS A 131 15.67 8.27 6.38
N ARG A 132 16.78 8.50 7.10
CA ARG A 132 16.78 8.58 8.57
C ARG A 132 16.10 9.87 9.06
N LEU A 133 16.40 10.99 8.41
CA LEU A 133 15.82 12.30 8.75
C LEU A 133 14.33 12.30 8.45
N SER A 134 13.91 11.82 7.27
CA SER A 134 12.48 11.67 6.92
C SER A 134 11.70 10.86 7.97
N ARG A 135 12.25 9.74 8.46
CA ARG A 135 11.61 8.96 9.53
C ARG A 135 11.49 9.70 10.87
N LYS A 136 12.46 10.57 11.20
CA LYS A 136 12.38 11.40 12.41
C LYS A 136 11.27 12.43 12.27
N LEU A 137 11.26 13.16 11.16
CA LEU A 137 10.23 14.16 10.82
C LEU A 137 8.83 13.54 10.76
N ASP A 138 8.66 12.37 10.13
CA ASP A 138 7.37 11.66 10.07
C ASP A 138 6.89 11.21 11.45
N LYS A 139 7.81 10.78 12.35
CA LYS A 139 7.47 10.45 13.73
C LYS A 139 7.07 11.68 14.54
N GLU A 140 7.80 12.78 14.40
CA GLU A 140 7.48 14.06 15.05
C GLU A 140 6.12 14.57 14.59
N TRP A 141 5.87 14.58 13.29
CA TRP A 141 4.57 14.92 12.72
C TRP A 141 3.45 14.02 13.26
N LYS A 142 3.66 12.69 13.29
CA LYS A 142 2.63 11.77 13.83
C LYS A 142 2.31 12.00 15.30
N ARG A 143 3.27 12.47 16.10
CA ARG A 143 3.05 12.82 17.50
C ARG A 143 2.25 14.10 17.68
N SER A 144 2.39 15.07 16.76
CA SER A 144 1.66 16.34 16.82
C SER A 144 0.23 16.28 16.28
N ILE A 145 -0.18 15.16 15.68
CA ILE A 145 -1.55 15.00 15.14
C ILE A 145 -2.56 14.99 16.29
N VAL A 146 -3.44 16.00 16.30
CA VAL A 146 -4.64 16.04 17.14
C VAL A 146 -5.81 15.42 16.37
N VAL A 147 -6.49 14.45 16.98
CA VAL A 147 -7.67 13.80 16.37
C VAL A 147 -8.82 14.79 16.29
N ARG A 148 -9.36 14.98 15.08
CA ARG A 148 -10.51 15.84 14.81
C ARG A 148 -11.60 15.03 14.08
N PRO A 149 -12.89 15.31 14.31
CA PRO A 149 -13.95 14.66 13.56
C PRO A 149 -13.87 15.07 12.08
N PRO A 150 -14.11 14.15 11.13
CA PRO A 150 -14.03 14.46 9.71
C PRO A 150 -15.09 15.49 9.31
N PRO A 151 -14.80 16.36 8.33
CA PRO A 151 -15.68 17.46 7.94
C PRO A 151 -17.05 16.97 7.43
N SER A 152 -17.12 15.78 6.83
CA SER A 152 -18.38 15.17 6.40
C SER A 152 -19.35 14.93 7.57
N LEU A 153 -18.87 14.52 8.74
CA LEU A 153 -19.71 14.37 9.92
C LEU A 153 -20.16 15.72 10.47
N LYS A 154 -19.26 16.71 10.51
CA LYS A 154 -19.59 18.04 11.03
C LYS A 154 -20.74 18.66 10.22
N LYS A 155 -20.66 18.61 8.90
CA LYS A 155 -21.71 19.10 8.01
C LYS A 155 -23.06 18.40 8.27
N LEU A 156 -23.06 17.08 8.44
CA LEU A 156 -24.29 16.34 8.76
C LEU A 156 -24.87 16.71 10.14
N GLN A 157 -24.03 17.06 11.11
CA GLN A 157 -24.48 17.51 12.43
C GLN A 157 -25.05 18.93 12.37
N GLU A 158 -24.38 19.83 11.65
CA GLU A 158 -24.83 21.21 11.43
C GLU A 158 -26.18 21.26 10.70
N GLU A 159 -26.36 20.45 9.65
CA GLU A 159 -27.62 20.34 8.91
C GLU A 159 -28.76 19.81 9.80
N LYS A 160 -28.49 18.83 10.66
CA LYS A 160 -29.48 18.29 11.61
C LYS A 160 -29.88 19.34 12.64
N ALA A 161 -28.90 20.03 13.22
CA ALA A 161 -29.15 21.09 14.20
C ALA A 161 -29.95 22.24 13.59
N ALA A 162 -29.64 22.65 12.35
CA ALA A 162 -30.42 23.66 11.63
C ALA A 162 -31.86 23.20 11.38
N ALA A 163 -32.07 21.94 10.99
CA ALA A 163 -33.41 21.38 10.78
C ALA A 163 -34.23 21.23 12.08
N GLU A 164 -33.59 21.13 13.24
CA GLU A 164 -34.25 21.11 14.54
C GLU A 164 -34.61 22.54 15.01
N ALA A 165 -33.76 23.51 14.72
CA ALA A 165 -34.03 24.93 15.01
C ALA A 165 -35.19 25.50 14.18
N GLU A 166 -35.31 25.11 12.90
CA GLU A 166 -36.43 25.50 12.03
C GLU A 166 -37.77 24.84 12.42
N LYS A 167 -37.73 23.76 13.23
CA LYS A 167 -38.92 23.04 13.69
C LYS A 167 -39.41 23.49 15.08
N SER A 168 -38.66 24.35 15.76
CA SER A 168 -38.95 24.87 17.10
C SER A 168 -39.49 26.30 17.02
#